data_AF-A0A1R3HUE3-F1
#
_entry.id   AF-A0A1R3HUE3-F1
#
_cell.length_a   1.000
_cell.length_b   1.000
_cell.length_c   1.000
_cell.angle_alpha   90.00
_cell.angle_beta   90.00
_cell.angle_gamma   90.00
#
_symmetry.space_group_name_H-M   'P 1'
#
loop_
_entity.id
_entity.type
_entity.pdbx_description
1 polymer ?
#
loop_
_entity_poly.entity_id
_entity_poly.type
_entity_poly.pdbx_seq_one_letter_code
_entity_poly.pdbx_strand_id
1 'polypeptide(L)'
;MKIDINNPEQDQSSSTPKHIFILSGQSNMSGRGGVKHQHWDGVVPLECQPHPSILRLSANLDWEQANEPLHFDIDTSKVCGVGPGMSFANALREQLGSECVGLVPCAVGGTAIKKWARGQKLYESMVKRSKESINKSDGKIKALLWYQGESDTSNRHDAEAYKQNMEKLIQNVREDLGLPSLPVIQVAIASGEGKYVEKVREAQLGMNLPNVVCVDAKGLTLKEDHLHLTTDAQAKLGQMLGQSNMAGRGGVTKLYQWDGVVPPECQPHPSILRLSAKLEWEPAREPLHIDIDTLKTCGVGPGMSFTNSVREILGSECIGLVPCAVGGTAIKEWARGEELYENMVKRSKESVKSKGEIKALLWYQGESDTLTQEDAEAYKGNMETLIHNVREDLGLPSLPIIQVAITSGDERFIEIVREGQFGINLPNVLCVDAKGLPLKEDNLHLTTEAQVKLGQILADAFRTLVVNAC
;
A
#
# COMPACT_ATOMS: atom_id res chain seq x y z
N MET A 1 35.23 -50.39 17.65
CA MET A 1 34.17 -49.45 18.05
C MET A 1 34.28 -48.23 17.16
N LYS A 2 33.40 -48.10 16.17
CA LYS A 2 33.24 -46.86 15.39
C LYS A 2 32.33 -45.95 16.22
N ILE A 3 32.77 -44.71 16.40
CA ILE A 3 32.00 -43.68 17.09
C ILE A 3 31.17 -43.00 16.00
N ASP A 4 29.85 -43.21 16.05
CA ASP A 4 28.89 -42.50 15.22
C ASP A 4 28.78 -41.06 15.71
N ILE A 5 29.06 -40.11 14.82
CA ILE A 5 28.86 -38.68 15.04
C ILE A 5 27.45 -38.39 14.53
N ASN A 6 26.50 -38.23 15.46
CA ASN A 6 25.15 -37.78 15.14
C ASN A 6 25.21 -36.36 14.55
N ASN A 7 24.83 -36.27 13.27
CA ASN A 7 24.48 -35.01 12.62
C ASN A 7 23.05 -34.66 13.09
N PRO A 8 22.77 -33.48 13.66
CA PRO A 8 21.41 -33.13 13.98
C PRO A 8 20.67 -32.85 12.67
N GLU A 9 19.73 -33.74 12.31
CA GLU A 9 18.70 -33.44 11.32
C GLU A 9 18.02 -32.13 11.76
N GLN A 10 18.26 -31.07 10.99
CA GLN A 10 17.41 -29.88 11.04
C GLN A 10 16.02 -30.33 10.60
N ASP A 11 15.11 -30.37 11.58
CA ASP A 11 13.68 -30.55 11.39
C ASP A 11 13.19 -29.47 10.42
N GLN A 12 13.08 -29.82 9.12
CA GLN A 12 12.44 -29.00 8.11
C GLN A 12 10.93 -29.02 8.39
N SER A 13 10.48 -28.26 9.39
CA SER A 13 9.07 -27.92 9.47
C SER A 13 8.74 -27.15 8.18
N SER A 14 8.02 -27.79 7.25
CA SER A 14 7.59 -27.15 6.01
C SER A 14 6.86 -25.86 6.37
N SER A 15 7.41 -24.71 6.00
CA SER A 15 6.77 -23.43 6.25
C SER A 15 5.42 -23.42 5.53
N THR A 16 4.35 -23.08 6.25
CA THR A 16 3.00 -22.93 5.67
C THR A 16 2.62 -21.46 5.65
N PRO A 17 2.00 -20.96 4.56
CA PRO A 17 1.68 -19.55 4.46
C PRO A 17 0.57 -19.17 5.44
N LYS A 18 0.71 -18.01 6.08
CA LYS A 18 -0.31 -17.40 6.96
C LYS A 18 -1.10 -16.30 6.25
N HIS A 19 -0.46 -15.62 5.30
CA HIS A 19 -1.03 -14.50 4.55
C HIS A 19 -1.07 -14.84 3.06
N ILE A 20 -2.26 -15.11 2.53
CA ILE A 20 -2.44 -15.62 1.17
C ILE A 20 -2.95 -14.51 0.24
N PHE A 21 -2.32 -14.35 -0.92
CA PHE A 21 -2.68 -13.38 -1.94
C PHE A 21 -2.96 -14.08 -3.26
N ILE A 22 -4.12 -13.79 -3.84
CA ILE A 22 -4.51 -14.32 -5.15
C ILE A 22 -3.95 -13.39 -6.21
N LEU A 23 -3.18 -13.93 -7.16
CA LEU A 23 -2.57 -13.17 -8.26
C LEU A 23 -3.29 -13.54 -9.56
N SER A 24 -4.18 -12.68 -10.05
CA SER A 24 -5.03 -13.01 -11.20
C SER A 24 -5.14 -11.87 -12.21
N GLY A 25 -5.68 -12.21 -13.39
CA GLY A 25 -5.77 -11.32 -14.54
C GLY A 25 -5.09 -11.90 -15.77
N GLN A 26 -4.36 -11.09 -16.52
CA GLN A 26 -3.73 -11.52 -17.78
C GLN A 26 -2.19 -11.43 -17.79
N SER A 27 -1.59 -11.26 -18.96
CA SER A 27 -0.14 -11.38 -19.19
C SER A 27 0.72 -10.46 -18.33
N ASN A 28 0.27 -9.25 -17.99
CA ASN A 28 1.02 -8.37 -17.10
C ASN A 28 0.97 -8.79 -15.62
N MET A 29 -0.06 -9.53 -15.16
CA MET A 29 -0.01 -10.23 -13.86
C MET A 29 0.82 -11.51 -13.94
N SER A 30 0.61 -12.30 -15.01
CA SER A 30 1.33 -13.57 -15.25
C SER A 30 2.85 -13.35 -15.34
N GLY A 31 3.25 -12.23 -15.93
CA GLY A 31 4.63 -11.77 -16.02
C GLY A 31 5.21 -11.96 -17.41
N ARG A 32 5.76 -10.88 -17.98
CA ARG A 32 6.44 -10.85 -19.29
C ARG A 32 7.72 -10.04 -19.27
N GLY A 33 8.13 -9.53 -18.09
CA GLY A 33 9.42 -8.86 -17.91
C GLY A 33 10.57 -9.80 -18.29
N GLY A 34 11.54 -9.29 -19.05
CA GLY A 34 12.69 -10.07 -19.53
C GLY A 34 12.40 -11.06 -20.65
N VAL A 35 11.15 -11.20 -21.10
CA VAL A 35 10.81 -12.13 -22.20
C VAL A 35 11.06 -11.48 -23.56
N LYS A 36 11.98 -12.04 -24.37
CA LYS A 36 12.23 -11.65 -25.76
C LYS A 36 12.28 -12.89 -26.65
N HIS A 37 11.65 -12.85 -27.82
CA HIS A 37 11.57 -13.98 -28.76
C HIS A 37 11.15 -15.32 -28.13
N GLN A 38 10.14 -15.31 -27.26
CA GLN A 38 9.66 -16.50 -26.53
C GLN A 38 10.71 -17.13 -25.60
N HIS A 39 11.70 -16.35 -25.15
CA HIS A 39 12.69 -16.76 -24.17
C HIS A 39 12.75 -15.71 -23.06
N TRP A 40 12.73 -16.16 -21.80
CA TRP A 40 12.97 -15.30 -20.65
C TRP A 40 14.48 -15.21 -20.40
N ASP A 41 15.01 -14.00 -20.22
CA ASP A 41 16.43 -13.75 -19.98
C ASP A 41 16.96 -14.27 -18.63
N GLY A 42 16.06 -14.71 -17.73
CA GLY A 42 16.41 -15.20 -16.40
C GLY A 42 16.84 -14.10 -15.43
N VAL A 43 16.68 -12.83 -15.79
CA VAL A 43 17.06 -11.70 -14.92
C VAL A 43 15.97 -11.49 -13.87
N VAL A 44 16.35 -11.73 -12.61
CA VAL A 44 15.50 -11.48 -11.45
C VAL A 44 16.08 -10.29 -10.67
N PRO A 45 15.36 -9.16 -10.58
CA PRO A 45 15.83 -7.99 -9.84
C PRO A 45 15.85 -8.29 -8.33
N LEU A 46 16.54 -7.45 -7.54
CA LEU A 46 16.75 -7.72 -6.10
C LEU A 46 15.43 -7.83 -5.34
N GLU A 47 14.46 -7.01 -5.72
CA GLU A 47 13.15 -6.91 -5.10
C GLU A 47 12.29 -8.15 -5.38
N CYS A 48 12.65 -8.95 -6.38
CA CYS A 48 11.95 -10.20 -6.74
C CYS A 48 12.69 -11.47 -6.27
N GLN A 49 13.75 -11.36 -5.47
CA GLN A 49 14.54 -12.53 -5.05
C GLN A 49 13.70 -13.51 -4.21
N PRO A 50 13.92 -14.83 -4.37
CA PRO A 50 13.19 -15.83 -3.61
C PRO A 50 13.58 -15.82 -2.13
N HIS A 51 12.64 -16.22 -1.26
CA HIS A 51 12.92 -16.36 0.17
C HIS A 51 12.13 -17.54 0.76
N PRO A 52 12.66 -18.28 1.76
CA PRO A 52 11.96 -19.43 2.38
C PRO A 52 10.60 -19.14 3.00
N SER A 53 10.28 -17.87 3.27
CA SER A 53 8.99 -17.43 3.78
C SER A 53 8.05 -16.84 2.72
N ILE A 54 8.41 -16.93 1.44
CA ILE A 54 7.51 -16.64 0.32
C ILE A 54 7.25 -17.95 -0.40
N LEU A 55 6.00 -18.36 -0.40
CA LEU A 55 5.55 -19.61 -0.94
C LEU A 55 4.62 -19.36 -2.12
N ARG A 56 4.64 -20.26 -3.09
CA ARG A 56 3.79 -20.25 -4.26
C ARG A 56 2.99 -21.55 -4.28
N LEU A 57 1.69 -21.46 -4.59
CA LEU A 57 0.87 -22.64 -4.82
C LEU A 57 1.08 -23.12 -6.26
N SER A 58 1.69 -24.30 -6.45
CA SER A 58 1.97 -24.87 -7.78
C SER A 58 0.70 -25.31 -8.50
N ALA A 59 0.81 -25.68 -9.78
CA ALA A 59 -0.28 -26.28 -10.54
C ALA A 59 -0.81 -27.59 -9.91
N ASN A 60 0.05 -28.31 -9.19
CA ASN A 60 -0.29 -29.53 -8.46
C ASN A 60 -0.96 -29.27 -7.10
N LEU A 61 -1.16 -28.01 -6.72
CA LEU A 61 -1.76 -27.58 -5.44
C LEU A 61 -0.87 -27.87 -4.23
N ASP A 62 0.44 -27.84 -4.43
CA ASP A 62 1.44 -27.95 -3.38
C ASP A 62 2.10 -26.59 -3.16
N TRP A 63 2.35 -26.26 -1.90
CA TRP A 63 3.13 -25.07 -1.53
C TRP A 63 4.61 -25.35 -1.74
N GLU A 64 5.26 -24.52 -2.53
CA GLU A 64 6.70 -24.55 -2.81
C GLU A 64 7.30 -23.16 -2.61
N GLN A 65 8.63 -23.06 -2.51
CA GLN A 65 9.28 -21.75 -2.46
C GLN A 65 8.97 -20.96 -3.74
N ALA A 66 8.52 -19.72 -3.58
CA ALA A 66 8.18 -18.86 -4.69
C ALA A 66 9.45 -18.38 -5.43
N ASN A 67 9.46 -18.56 -6.75
CA ASN A 67 10.49 -18.09 -7.66
C ASN A 67 9.82 -17.52 -8.92
N GLU A 68 10.36 -16.46 -9.50
CA GLU A 68 9.95 -16.04 -10.85
C GLU A 68 10.39 -17.09 -11.89
N PRO A 69 9.61 -17.31 -12.96
CA PRO A 69 8.32 -16.69 -13.27
C PRO A 69 7.18 -17.34 -12.49
N LEU A 70 6.42 -16.59 -11.70
CA LEU A 70 5.39 -17.16 -10.80
C LEU A 70 4.25 -17.93 -11.50
N HIS A 71 4.06 -17.76 -12.81
CA HIS A 71 2.97 -18.40 -13.55
C HIS A 71 3.45 -19.48 -14.54
N PHE A 72 4.69 -19.94 -14.46
CA PHE A 72 5.28 -20.84 -15.48
C PHE A 72 4.49 -22.15 -15.72
N ASP A 73 3.89 -22.74 -14.69
CA ASP A 73 3.05 -23.95 -14.76
C ASP A 73 1.54 -23.64 -14.76
N ILE A 74 1.17 -22.35 -14.71
CA ILE A 74 -0.23 -21.87 -14.72
C ILE A 74 -0.59 -21.35 -16.11
N ASP A 75 0.16 -20.37 -16.60
CA ASP A 75 0.00 -19.76 -17.94
C ASP A 75 0.86 -20.50 -18.99
N THR A 76 0.63 -21.80 -19.10
CA THR A 76 1.44 -22.73 -19.93
C THR A 76 1.38 -22.46 -21.44
N SER A 77 0.48 -21.57 -21.88
CA SER A 77 0.31 -21.23 -23.29
C SER A 77 1.36 -20.25 -23.82
N LYS A 78 2.10 -19.58 -22.93
CA LYS A 78 3.08 -18.55 -23.26
C LYS A 78 4.27 -18.61 -22.31
N VAL A 79 5.43 -18.17 -22.79
CA VAL A 79 6.62 -18.03 -21.94
C VAL A 79 6.39 -16.90 -20.95
N CYS A 80 6.49 -17.24 -19.66
CA CYS A 80 6.38 -16.30 -18.55
C CYS A 80 7.75 -15.70 -18.23
N GLY A 81 7.74 -14.47 -17.72
CA GLY A 81 8.90 -13.81 -17.11
C GLY A 81 8.46 -13.12 -15.83
N VAL A 82 9.16 -12.07 -15.42
CA VAL A 82 8.85 -11.36 -14.18
C VAL A 82 7.46 -10.71 -14.23
N GLY A 83 6.66 -10.93 -13.18
CA GLY A 83 5.42 -10.23 -12.87
C GLY A 83 5.55 -9.41 -11.57
N PRO A 84 4.46 -8.82 -11.05
CA PRO A 84 4.54 -7.96 -9.86
C PRO A 84 4.57 -8.77 -8.55
N GLY A 85 4.29 -10.08 -8.61
CA GLY A 85 4.00 -10.91 -7.44
C GLY A 85 5.17 -11.07 -6.48
N MET A 86 6.40 -11.35 -6.97
CA MET A 86 7.56 -11.50 -6.07
C MET A 86 7.95 -10.18 -5.43
N SER A 87 7.92 -9.06 -6.17
CA SER A 87 8.22 -7.75 -5.60
C SER A 87 7.20 -7.31 -4.56
N PHE A 88 5.90 -7.55 -4.81
CA PHE A 88 4.85 -7.34 -3.82
C PHE A 88 5.09 -8.20 -2.57
N ALA A 89 5.38 -9.49 -2.76
CA ALA A 89 5.56 -10.43 -1.66
C ALA A 89 6.80 -10.14 -0.82
N ASN A 90 7.91 -9.72 -1.44
CA ASN A 90 9.11 -9.30 -0.72
C ASN A 90 8.88 -8.01 0.03
N ALA A 91 8.24 -7.02 -0.60
CA ALA A 91 7.87 -5.78 0.07
C ALA A 91 7.01 -6.05 1.31
N LEU A 92 6.13 -7.06 1.28
CA LEU A 92 5.31 -7.46 2.42
C LEU A 92 6.04 -8.35 3.44
N ARG A 93 6.84 -9.32 2.97
CA ARG A 93 7.54 -10.32 3.79
C ARG A 93 8.38 -9.68 4.88
N GLU A 94 9.10 -8.61 4.55
CA GLU A 94 10.00 -7.92 5.47
C GLU A 94 9.27 -7.41 6.73
N GLN A 95 7.94 -7.30 6.71
CA GLN A 95 7.12 -6.87 7.84
C GLN A 95 6.40 -7.99 8.58
N LEU A 96 6.34 -9.21 8.04
CA LEU A 96 5.59 -10.34 8.61
C LEU A 96 6.42 -11.20 9.58
N GLY A 97 7.66 -10.79 9.84
CA GLY A 97 8.57 -11.50 10.74
C GLY A 97 8.80 -12.94 10.30
N SER A 98 8.40 -13.90 11.14
CA SER A 98 8.51 -15.35 10.83
C SER A 98 7.31 -15.91 10.06
N GLU A 99 6.24 -15.12 9.85
CA GLU A 99 5.06 -15.59 9.13
C GLU A 99 5.30 -15.61 7.61
N CYS A 100 4.75 -16.63 6.94
CA CYS A 100 4.99 -16.85 5.52
C CYS A 100 3.89 -16.22 4.65
N VAL A 101 4.31 -15.62 3.54
CA VAL A 101 3.45 -15.12 2.45
C VAL A 101 3.16 -16.26 1.49
N GLY A 102 1.90 -16.47 1.15
CA GLY A 102 1.47 -17.43 0.13
C GLY A 102 0.94 -16.72 -1.10
N LEU A 103 1.50 -17.02 -2.26
CA LEU A 103 1.07 -16.52 -3.56
C LEU A 103 0.30 -17.59 -4.31
N VAL A 104 -0.91 -17.25 -4.76
CA VAL A 104 -1.76 -18.15 -5.54
C VAL A 104 -1.84 -17.62 -6.97
N PRO A 105 -0.89 -18.01 -7.86
CA PRO A 105 -0.90 -17.58 -9.25
C PRO A 105 -2.07 -18.18 -10.01
N CYS A 106 -2.83 -17.35 -10.69
CA CYS A 106 -4.05 -17.72 -11.43
C CYS A 106 -4.12 -17.07 -12.81
N ALA A 107 -3.33 -16.03 -13.09
CA ALA A 107 -3.44 -15.25 -14.32
C ALA A 107 -3.12 -16.05 -15.59
N VAL A 108 -3.77 -15.69 -16.71
CA VAL A 108 -3.59 -16.33 -18.03
C VAL A 108 -3.51 -15.27 -19.13
N GLY A 109 -2.47 -15.30 -19.96
CA GLY A 109 -2.23 -14.28 -20.98
C GLY A 109 -3.30 -14.22 -22.10
N GLY A 110 -3.58 -13.02 -22.60
CA GLY A 110 -4.47 -12.80 -23.75
C GLY A 110 -5.96 -13.09 -23.49
N THR A 111 -6.40 -12.97 -22.24
CA THR A 111 -7.78 -13.26 -21.85
C THR A 111 -8.53 -11.98 -21.53
N ALA A 112 -9.61 -11.73 -22.27
CA ALA A 112 -10.61 -10.70 -21.95
C ALA A 112 -11.43 -11.08 -20.71
N ILE A 113 -11.99 -10.10 -20.00
CA ILE A 113 -12.69 -10.32 -18.71
C ILE A 113 -13.89 -11.27 -18.84
N LYS A 114 -14.52 -11.37 -20.00
CA LYS A 114 -15.61 -12.34 -20.26
C LYS A 114 -15.19 -13.81 -20.09
N LYS A 115 -13.90 -14.12 -20.23
CA LYS A 115 -13.34 -15.47 -19.95
C LYS A 115 -13.23 -15.76 -18.45
N TRP A 116 -13.43 -14.74 -17.62
CA TRP A 116 -13.41 -14.77 -16.16
C TRP A 116 -14.81 -14.65 -15.54
N ALA A 117 -15.88 -14.75 -16.33
CA ALA A 117 -17.23 -14.84 -15.78
C ALA A 117 -17.42 -16.14 -14.99
N ARG A 118 -18.25 -16.11 -13.93
CA ARG A 118 -18.61 -17.31 -13.14
C ARG A 118 -19.10 -18.45 -14.06
N GLY A 119 -18.64 -19.67 -13.80
CA GLY A 119 -18.85 -20.83 -14.67
C GLY A 119 -17.83 -20.98 -15.82
N GLN A 120 -17.02 -19.97 -16.12
CA GLN A 120 -15.93 -20.10 -17.09
C GLN A 120 -14.70 -20.76 -16.47
N LYS A 121 -13.96 -21.51 -17.29
CA LYS A 121 -12.81 -22.33 -16.84
C LYS A 121 -11.79 -21.54 -16.01
N LEU A 122 -11.46 -20.31 -16.39
CA LEU A 122 -10.45 -19.49 -15.70
C LEU A 122 -10.94 -19.05 -14.32
N TYR A 123 -12.18 -18.60 -14.24
CA TYR A 123 -12.82 -18.24 -12.97
C TYR A 123 -12.90 -19.43 -12.01
N GLU A 124 -13.41 -20.57 -12.49
CA GLU A 124 -13.54 -21.78 -11.66
C GLU A 124 -12.18 -22.29 -11.19
N SER A 125 -11.15 -22.18 -12.04
CA SER A 125 -9.77 -22.50 -11.67
C SER A 125 -9.24 -21.57 -10.57
N MET A 126 -9.45 -20.25 -10.69
CA MET A 126 -9.04 -19.28 -9.69
C MET A 126 -9.72 -19.52 -8.33
N VAL A 127 -11.04 -19.74 -8.32
CA VAL A 127 -11.79 -20.04 -7.09
C VAL A 127 -11.32 -21.35 -6.48
N LYS A 128 -11.17 -22.41 -7.29
CA LYS A 128 -10.65 -23.71 -6.83
C LYS A 128 -9.27 -23.54 -6.18
N ARG A 129 -8.32 -22.92 -6.87
CA ARG A 129 -6.95 -22.72 -6.35
C ARG A 129 -6.95 -21.89 -5.06
N SER A 130 -7.80 -20.87 -4.98
CA SER A 130 -7.97 -20.06 -3.78
C SER A 130 -8.49 -20.89 -2.60
N LYS A 131 -9.49 -21.76 -2.81
CA LYS A 131 -9.99 -22.69 -1.78
C LYS A 131 -8.95 -23.75 -1.39
N GLU A 132 -8.20 -24.27 -2.35
CA GLU A 132 -7.13 -25.24 -2.06
C GLU A 132 -5.99 -24.59 -1.27
N SER A 133 -5.68 -23.31 -1.51
CA SER A 133 -4.65 -22.57 -0.77
C SER A 133 -4.90 -22.56 0.75
N ILE A 134 -6.17 -22.39 1.16
CA ILE A 134 -6.61 -22.43 2.57
C ILE A 134 -6.82 -23.85 3.08
N ASN A 135 -7.09 -24.83 2.22
CA ASN A 135 -7.19 -26.25 2.65
C ASN A 135 -5.81 -26.86 2.92
N LYS A 136 -4.78 -26.33 2.25
CA LYS A 136 -3.38 -26.80 2.30
C LYS A 136 -2.52 -25.98 3.26
N SER A 137 -3.09 -25.05 4.01
CA SER A 137 -2.37 -24.22 4.98
C SER A 137 -3.32 -23.70 6.07
N ASP A 138 -2.79 -23.20 7.17
CA ASP A 138 -3.61 -22.47 8.16
C ASP A 138 -3.73 -20.97 7.83
N GLY A 139 -3.50 -20.60 6.56
CA GLY A 139 -3.46 -19.22 6.11
C GLY A 139 -4.83 -18.62 5.83
N LYS A 140 -4.87 -17.29 5.74
CA LYS A 140 -6.07 -16.54 5.36
C LYS A 140 -5.82 -15.78 4.06
N ILE A 141 -6.80 -15.78 3.18
CA ILE A 141 -6.79 -14.93 1.99
C ILE A 141 -6.91 -13.47 2.44
N LYS A 142 -5.94 -12.65 2.06
CA LYS A 142 -5.81 -11.25 2.45
C LYS A 142 -6.26 -10.29 1.37
N ALA A 143 -5.99 -10.61 0.10
CA ALA A 143 -6.45 -9.80 -1.02
C ALA A 143 -6.45 -10.60 -2.34
N LEU A 144 -7.23 -10.10 -3.29
CA LEU A 144 -7.09 -10.39 -4.71
C LEU A 144 -6.33 -9.25 -5.39
N LEU A 145 -5.18 -9.56 -5.97
CA LEU A 145 -4.47 -8.66 -6.88
C LEU A 145 -4.92 -8.96 -8.31
N TRP A 146 -5.48 -7.96 -8.98
CA TRP A 146 -6.08 -8.09 -10.31
C TRP A 146 -5.44 -7.13 -11.32
N TYR A 147 -4.71 -7.67 -12.29
CA TYR A 147 -4.21 -6.86 -13.41
C TYR A 147 -4.65 -7.47 -14.74
N GLN A 148 -5.70 -6.87 -15.29
CA GLN A 148 -6.31 -7.26 -16.55
C GLN A 148 -7.03 -6.09 -17.21
N GLY A 149 -7.20 -6.16 -18.53
CA GLY A 149 -8.08 -5.29 -19.30
C GLY A 149 -7.57 -5.01 -20.71
N GLU A 150 -6.30 -5.32 -20.99
CA GLU A 150 -5.65 -4.99 -22.25
C GLU A 150 -6.35 -5.64 -23.45
N SER A 151 -6.84 -6.88 -23.31
CA SER A 151 -7.58 -7.56 -24.39
C SER A 151 -9.03 -7.04 -24.57
N ASP A 152 -9.61 -6.40 -23.55
CA ASP A 152 -10.94 -5.77 -23.65
C ASP A 152 -10.89 -4.42 -24.40
N THR A 153 -9.69 -3.89 -24.65
CA THR A 153 -9.48 -2.64 -25.41
C THR A 153 -9.63 -2.78 -26.93
N SER A 154 -9.71 -4.01 -27.45
CA SER A 154 -9.72 -4.29 -28.90
C SER A 154 -11.03 -3.91 -29.58
N ASN A 155 -12.16 -3.99 -28.87
CA ASN A 155 -13.46 -3.65 -29.43
C ASN A 155 -14.32 -2.86 -28.44
N ARG A 156 -15.18 -2.02 -29.00
CA ARG A 156 -15.97 -1.05 -28.26
C ARG A 156 -16.92 -1.71 -27.24
N HIS A 157 -17.57 -2.80 -27.65
CA HIS A 157 -18.56 -3.49 -26.84
C HIS A 157 -17.93 -4.05 -25.56
N ASP A 158 -16.79 -4.72 -25.67
CA ASP A 158 -16.08 -5.27 -24.51
C ASP A 158 -15.56 -4.15 -23.60
N ALA A 159 -15.02 -3.07 -24.15
CA ALA A 159 -14.56 -1.91 -23.38
C ALA A 159 -15.71 -1.20 -22.63
N GLU A 160 -16.87 -1.02 -23.27
CA GLU A 160 -18.07 -0.42 -22.64
C GLU A 160 -18.66 -1.33 -21.55
N ALA A 161 -18.57 -2.66 -21.72
CA ALA A 161 -19.05 -3.62 -20.74
C ALA A 161 -18.07 -3.88 -19.58
N TYR A 162 -16.84 -3.39 -19.64
CA TYR A 162 -15.77 -3.74 -18.71
C TYR A 162 -16.13 -3.47 -17.24
N LYS A 163 -16.67 -2.29 -16.93
CA LYS A 163 -17.05 -1.91 -15.56
C LYS A 163 -18.01 -2.93 -14.94
N GLN A 164 -19.13 -3.21 -15.61
CA GLN A 164 -20.14 -4.15 -15.13
C GLN A 164 -19.59 -5.57 -14.98
N ASN A 165 -18.73 -6.00 -15.92
CA ASN A 165 -18.10 -7.31 -15.84
C ASN A 165 -17.13 -7.42 -14.65
N MET A 166 -16.38 -6.36 -14.35
CA MET A 166 -15.45 -6.32 -13.23
C MET A 166 -16.19 -6.26 -11.89
N GLU A 167 -17.24 -5.47 -11.76
CA GLU A 167 -18.12 -5.44 -10.57
C GLU A 167 -18.70 -6.84 -10.31
N LYS A 168 -19.20 -7.50 -11.35
CA LYS A 168 -19.73 -8.86 -11.28
C LYS A 168 -18.66 -9.89 -10.93
N LEU A 169 -17.44 -9.76 -11.47
CA LEU A 169 -16.31 -10.60 -11.09
C LEU A 169 -16.02 -10.49 -9.59
N ILE A 170 -15.87 -9.27 -9.07
CA ILE A 170 -15.59 -9.01 -7.66
C ILE A 170 -16.67 -9.61 -6.76
N GLN A 171 -17.95 -9.35 -7.09
CA GLN A 171 -19.07 -9.90 -6.35
C GLN A 171 -19.02 -11.43 -6.32
N ASN A 172 -18.88 -12.07 -7.48
CA ASN A 172 -18.84 -13.52 -7.57
C ASN A 172 -17.67 -14.11 -6.76
N VAL A 173 -16.47 -13.52 -6.83
CA VAL A 173 -15.31 -13.99 -6.05
C VAL A 173 -15.57 -13.89 -4.55
N ARG A 174 -16.12 -12.77 -4.09
CA ARG A 174 -16.48 -12.58 -2.68
C ARG A 174 -17.50 -13.60 -2.21
N GLU A 175 -18.54 -13.85 -3.00
CA GLU A 175 -19.57 -14.85 -2.71
C GLU A 175 -18.98 -16.28 -2.68
N ASP A 176 -18.26 -16.68 -3.73
CA ASP A 176 -17.78 -18.05 -3.88
C ASP A 176 -16.67 -18.42 -2.89
N LEU A 177 -15.90 -17.42 -2.41
CA LEU A 177 -14.92 -17.61 -1.33
C LEU A 177 -15.50 -17.39 0.07
N GLY A 178 -16.74 -16.91 0.20
CA GLY A 178 -17.35 -16.59 1.49
C GLY A 178 -16.68 -15.41 2.21
N LEU A 179 -16.10 -14.47 1.45
CA LEU A 179 -15.35 -13.31 1.97
C LEU A 179 -16.00 -12.00 1.48
N PRO A 180 -17.12 -11.56 2.08
CA PRO A 180 -17.90 -10.41 1.58
C PRO A 180 -17.13 -9.09 1.59
N SER A 181 -16.11 -8.96 2.44
CA SER A 181 -15.24 -7.78 2.55
C SER A 181 -13.85 -7.98 1.95
N LEU A 182 -13.63 -9.04 1.15
CA LEU A 182 -12.31 -9.33 0.54
C LEU A 182 -11.75 -8.10 -0.16
N PRO A 183 -10.57 -7.61 0.24
CA PRO A 183 -9.86 -6.56 -0.47
C PRO A 183 -9.53 -6.97 -1.90
N VAL A 184 -9.85 -6.11 -2.85
CA VAL A 184 -9.45 -6.26 -4.26
C VAL A 184 -8.60 -5.07 -4.64
N ILE A 185 -7.35 -5.33 -5.02
CA ILE A 185 -6.42 -4.32 -5.53
C ILE A 185 -6.33 -4.56 -7.03
N GLN A 186 -7.04 -3.74 -7.81
CA GLN A 186 -6.97 -3.80 -9.26
C GLN A 186 -5.93 -2.82 -9.81
N VAL A 187 -5.52 -3.02 -11.06
CA VAL A 187 -4.55 -2.16 -11.74
C VAL A 187 -5.20 -1.52 -12.97
N ALA A 188 -5.17 -0.19 -13.05
CA ALA A 188 -5.53 0.51 -14.28
C ALA A 188 -4.45 0.28 -15.34
N ILE A 189 -4.84 -0.24 -16.49
CA ILE A 189 -3.89 -0.77 -17.49
C ILE A 189 -2.95 0.31 -18.04
N ALA A 190 -1.66 0.00 -18.13
CA ALA A 190 -0.64 0.90 -18.70
C ALA A 190 -0.73 1.03 -20.24
N SER A 191 -1.31 0.02 -20.89
CA SER A 191 -1.28 -0.24 -22.33
C SER A 191 -2.53 -1.04 -22.74
N GLY A 192 -2.73 -1.29 -24.04
CA GLY A 192 -3.82 -2.14 -24.51
C GLY A 192 -3.60 -2.68 -25.92
N GLU A 193 -4.33 -3.74 -26.29
CA GLU A 193 -4.28 -4.36 -27.61
C GLU A 193 -5.07 -3.58 -28.69
N GLY A 194 -5.87 -2.59 -28.31
CA GLY A 194 -6.66 -1.78 -29.22
C GLY A 194 -6.94 -0.37 -28.75
N LYS A 195 -7.75 0.35 -29.53
CA LYS A 195 -7.93 1.81 -29.40
C LYS A 195 -8.80 2.26 -28.23
N TYR A 196 -9.37 1.34 -27.44
CA TYR A 196 -10.29 1.66 -26.35
C TYR A 196 -9.62 1.60 -24.97
N VAL A 197 -8.29 1.78 -24.89
CA VAL A 197 -7.51 1.78 -23.63
C VAL A 197 -8.12 2.72 -22.60
N GLU A 198 -8.37 3.98 -22.97
CA GLU A 198 -8.90 4.97 -22.02
C GLU A 198 -10.31 4.62 -21.55
N LYS A 199 -11.14 3.95 -22.36
CA LYS A 199 -12.47 3.49 -21.93
C LYS A 199 -12.40 2.41 -20.85
N VAL A 200 -11.48 1.45 -21.00
CA VAL A 200 -11.23 0.42 -19.98
C VAL A 200 -10.61 1.03 -18.72
N ARG A 201 -9.67 1.97 -18.89
CA ARG A 201 -9.06 2.69 -17.77
C ARG A 201 -10.08 3.55 -17.00
N GLU A 202 -10.95 4.28 -17.69
CA GLU A 202 -12.08 5.01 -17.09
C GLU A 202 -12.93 4.08 -16.21
N ALA A 203 -13.21 2.87 -16.68
CA ALA A 203 -13.95 1.87 -15.91
C ALA A 203 -13.17 1.36 -14.68
N GLN A 204 -11.86 1.16 -14.80
CA GLN A 204 -11.00 0.71 -13.70
C GLN A 204 -10.82 1.79 -12.63
N LEU A 205 -10.54 3.03 -13.03
CA LEU A 205 -10.33 4.17 -12.14
C LEU A 205 -11.65 4.64 -11.51
N GLY A 206 -12.75 4.61 -12.26
CA GLY A 206 -14.10 4.98 -11.80
C GLY A 206 -14.86 3.84 -11.10
N MET A 207 -14.14 2.83 -10.59
CA MET A 207 -14.72 1.74 -9.82
C MET A 207 -15.02 2.22 -8.40
N ASN A 208 -16.29 2.20 -8.00
CA ASN A 208 -16.72 2.63 -6.67
C ASN A 208 -17.41 1.47 -5.95
N LEU A 209 -16.60 0.57 -5.39
CA LEU A 209 -17.05 -0.56 -4.59
C LEU A 209 -16.28 -0.59 -3.26
N PRO A 210 -16.92 -0.94 -2.13
CA PRO A 210 -16.22 -1.09 -0.86
C PRO A 210 -15.07 -2.10 -0.95
N ASN A 211 -13.95 -1.81 -0.28
CA ASN A 211 -12.73 -2.63 -0.27
C ASN A 211 -12.18 -2.95 -1.65
N VAL A 212 -12.33 -2.03 -2.61
CA VAL A 212 -11.71 -2.11 -3.94
C VAL A 212 -10.88 -0.85 -4.16
N VAL A 213 -9.60 -1.03 -4.45
CA VAL A 213 -8.67 0.06 -4.76
C VAL A 213 -8.05 -0.17 -6.13
N CYS A 214 -7.67 0.91 -6.80
CA CYS A 214 -7.10 0.88 -8.14
C CYS A 214 -5.72 1.55 -8.14
N VAL A 215 -4.67 0.79 -8.48
CA VAL A 215 -3.33 1.32 -8.70
C VAL A 215 -3.14 1.64 -10.18
N ASP A 216 -2.66 2.83 -10.51
CA ASP A 216 -2.48 3.22 -11.90
C ASP A 216 -1.10 2.81 -12.43
N ALA A 217 -1.06 1.93 -13.43
CA ALA A 217 0.17 1.53 -14.10
C ALA A 217 0.57 2.47 -15.27
N LYS A 218 -0.22 3.51 -15.57
CA LYS A 218 0.10 4.46 -16.66
C LYS A 218 1.48 5.09 -16.44
N GLY A 219 2.26 5.15 -17.52
CA GLY A 219 3.62 5.70 -17.49
C GLY A 219 4.70 4.72 -17.01
N LEU A 220 4.34 3.53 -16.52
CA LEU A 220 5.32 2.47 -16.28
C LEU A 220 5.95 2.00 -17.60
N THR A 221 7.23 1.69 -17.55
CA THR A 221 8.02 1.39 -18.76
C THR A 221 7.57 0.09 -19.42
N LEU A 222 7.11 0.22 -20.66
CA LEU A 222 6.73 -0.89 -21.52
C LEU A 222 7.94 -1.46 -22.25
N LYS A 223 7.85 -2.73 -22.61
CA LYS A 223 8.79 -3.42 -23.51
C LYS A 223 8.68 -2.88 -24.93
N GLU A 224 9.57 -3.37 -25.80
CA GLU A 224 9.58 -3.10 -27.25
C GLU A 224 8.24 -3.45 -27.94
N ASP A 225 7.42 -4.32 -27.36
CA ASP A 225 6.09 -4.67 -27.88
C ASP A 225 5.01 -3.62 -27.57
N HIS A 226 5.33 -2.58 -26.80
CA HIS A 226 4.43 -1.52 -26.35
C HIS A 226 3.15 -2.01 -25.64
N LEU A 227 3.18 -3.24 -25.13
CA LEU A 227 2.03 -3.89 -24.49
C LEU A 227 2.38 -4.39 -23.10
N HIS A 228 3.53 -5.01 -22.92
CA HIS A 228 3.90 -5.62 -21.66
C HIS A 228 4.86 -4.74 -20.86
N LEU A 229 4.73 -4.73 -19.53
CA LEU A 229 5.69 -4.05 -18.65
C LEU A 229 7.07 -4.73 -18.71
N THR A 230 8.12 -3.91 -18.60
CA THR A 230 9.51 -4.38 -18.40
C THR A 230 9.70 -5.01 -17.02
N THR A 231 10.82 -5.71 -16.81
CA THR A 231 11.17 -6.29 -15.50
C THR A 231 11.19 -5.23 -14.39
N ASP A 232 11.84 -4.09 -14.62
CA ASP A 232 11.93 -3.01 -13.64
C ASP A 232 10.55 -2.36 -13.37
N ALA A 233 9.73 -2.21 -14.42
CA ALA A 233 8.37 -1.72 -14.27
C ALA A 233 7.47 -2.68 -13.46
N GLN A 234 7.69 -4.00 -13.58
CA GLN A 234 6.97 -5.01 -12.79
C GLN A 234 7.39 -4.98 -11.33
N ALA A 235 8.69 -4.84 -11.04
CA ALA A 235 9.17 -4.63 -9.68
C ALA A 235 8.55 -3.35 -9.07
N LYS A 236 8.59 -2.23 -9.81
CA LYS A 236 7.97 -0.97 -9.39
C LYS A 236 6.47 -1.11 -9.12
N LEU A 237 5.72 -1.77 -10.01
CA LEU A 237 4.29 -2.03 -9.81
C LEU A 237 4.04 -2.86 -8.54
N GLY A 238 4.85 -3.91 -8.32
CA GLY A 238 4.77 -4.73 -7.10
C GLY A 238 4.89 -3.92 -5.81
N GLN A 239 5.69 -2.86 -5.83
CA GLN A 239 5.89 -1.94 -4.70
C GLN A 239 4.77 -0.90 -4.59
N MET A 240 4.28 -0.37 -5.72
CA MET A 240 3.15 0.57 -5.77
C MET A 240 1.87 -0.01 -5.18
N LEU A 241 1.73 -1.34 -5.21
CA LEU A 241 0.65 -2.05 -4.55
C LEU A 241 0.71 -1.91 -2.99
N GLY A 242 1.64 -1.12 -2.41
CA GLY A 242 1.41 -0.39 -1.14
C GLY A 242 2.42 0.72 -0.69
N GLN A 243 2.12 2.05 -0.74
CA GLN A 243 3.03 3.21 -0.31
C GLN A 243 2.40 4.50 0.38
N SER A 244 3.02 5.24 1.37
CA SER A 244 2.60 6.58 1.99
C SER A 244 3.72 7.47 2.56
N ASN A 245 3.52 8.81 2.57
CA ASN A 245 4.43 9.87 3.08
C ASN A 245 4.42 10.15 4.61
N MET A 246 3.28 10.19 5.30
CA MET A 246 3.25 10.41 6.78
C MET A 246 3.87 9.23 7.54
N ALA A 247 3.72 8.02 7.00
CA ALA A 247 4.37 6.84 7.54
C ALA A 247 5.92 6.94 7.53
N GLY A 248 6.45 7.81 6.66
CA GLY A 248 7.88 8.06 6.53
C GLY A 248 8.53 7.17 5.48
N ARG A 249 9.18 7.79 4.49
CA ARG A 249 9.94 7.12 3.41
C ARG A 249 11.30 7.77 3.17
N GLY A 250 11.68 8.76 3.98
CA GLY A 250 12.99 9.38 3.93
C GLY A 250 14.08 8.33 4.17
N GLY A 251 15.09 8.29 3.30
CA GLY A 251 16.20 7.35 3.41
C GLY A 251 15.85 5.92 3.00
N VAL A 252 14.59 5.63 2.64
CA VAL A 252 14.24 4.34 2.03
C VAL A 252 14.81 4.30 0.61
N THR A 253 15.79 3.45 0.41
CA THR A 253 16.46 3.28 -0.88
C THR A 253 15.55 2.59 -1.91
N LYS A 254 15.99 2.53 -3.17
CA LYS A 254 15.32 1.72 -4.21
C LYS A 254 15.19 0.24 -3.85
N LEU A 255 16.04 -0.24 -2.94
CA LEU A 255 16.01 -1.61 -2.44
C LEU A 255 15.05 -1.80 -1.27
N TYR A 256 14.20 -0.81 -0.97
CA TYR A 256 13.23 -0.83 0.13
C TYR A 256 13.84 -1.08 1.50
N GLN A 257 15.11 -0.69 1.65
CA GLN A 257 15.80 -0.64 2.91
C GLN A 257 15.94 0.81 3.32
N TRP A 258 15.56 1.12 4.56
CA TRP A 258 15.93 2.38 5.16
C TRP A 258 17.45 2.39 5.38
N ASP A 259 18.11 3.45 4.92
CA ASP A 259 19.55 3.66 5.03
C ASP A 259 20.07 3.76 6.48
N GLY A 260 19.15 3.83 7.46
CA GLY A 260 19.47 3.96 8.88
C GLY A 260 20.00 5.34 9.26
N VAL A 261 19.97 6.31 8.34
CA VAL A 261 20.44 7.66 8.58
C VAL A 261 19.37 8.40 9.38
N VAL A 262 19.72 8.75 10.62
CA VAL A 262 18.89 9.55 11.52
C VAL A 262 19.52 10.94 11.66
N PRO A 263 18.90 12.00 11.08
CA PRO A 263 19.37 13.36 11.24
C PRO A 263 19.43 13.79 12.71
N PRO A 264 20.28 14.77 13.09
CA PRO A 264 20.35 15.30 14.45
C PRO A 264 18.99 15.74 15.01
N GLU A 265 18.15 16.33 14.18
CA GLU A 265 16.81 16.81 14.51
C GLU A 265 15.84 15.66 14.83
N CYS A 266 16.14 14.44 14.37
CA CYS A 266 15.33 13.25 14.59
C CYS A 266 15.89 12.33 15.70
N GLN A 267 16.92 12.75 16.42
CA GLN A 267 17.54 11.90 17.45
C GLN A 267 16.56 11.59 18.59
N PRO A 268 16.60 10.37 19.14
CA PRO A 268 15.74 9.98 20.25
C PRO A 268 16.08 10.75 21.52
N HIS A 269 15.08 10.96 22.37
CA HIS A 269 15.26 11.57 23.68
C HIS A 269 14.44 10.82 24.74
N PRO A 270 14.91 10.70 25.99
CA PRO A 270 14.19 9.97 27.05
C PRO A 270 12.77 10.47 27.36
N SER A 271 12.47 11.73 27.02
CA SER A 271 11.15 12.34 27.18
C SER A 271 10.27 12.24 25.93
N ILE A 272 10.66 11.48 24.91
CA ILE A 272 9.86 11.23 23.71
C ILE A 272 9.54 9.75 23.64
N LEU A 273 8.25 9.45 23.67
CA LEU A 273 7.72 8.09 23.62
C LEU A 273 6.88 7.90 22.36
N ARG A 274 6.75 6.64 21.94
CA ARG A 274 5.92 6.20 20.83
C ARG A 274 4.97 5.12 21.36
N LEU A 275 3.70 5.18 20.98
CA LEU A 275 2.74 4.11 21.27
C LEU A 275 2.89 3.01 20.22
N SER A 276 3.38 1.84 20.63
CA SER A 276 3.58 0.69 19.73
C SER A 276 2.25 0.12 19.22
N ALA A 277 2.32 -0.81 18.26
CA ALA A 277 1.17 -1.57 17.79
C ALA A 277 0.50 -2.40 18.91
N LYS A 278 1.29 -2.78 19.92
CA LYS A 278 0.82 -3.49 21.13
C LYS A 278 0.15 -2.57 22.16
N LEU A 279 0.04 -1.27 21.86
CA LEU A 279 -0.50 -0.24 22.75
C LEU A 279 0.36 -0.03 24.01
N GLU A 280 1.68 -0.20 23.85
CA GLU A 280 2.67 0.02 24.90
C GLU A 280 3.52 1.25 24.57
N TRP A 281 3.80 2.08 25.58
CA TRP A 281 4.71 3.21 25.42
C TRP A 281 6.16 2.74 25.44
N GLU A 282 6.92 3.11 24.42
CA GLU A 282 8.35 2.81 24.28
C GLU A 282 9.14 4.06 23.84
N PRO A 283 10.47 4.11 24.02
CA PRO A 283 11.28 5.21 23.51
C PRO A 283 11.09 5.40 22.00
N ALA A 284 10.73 6.61 21.58
CA ALA A 284 10.49 6.89 20.16
C ALA A 284 11.80 6.91 19.37
N ARG A 285 11.80 6.21 18.23
CA ARG A 285 12.90 6.17 17.25
C ARG A 285 12.30 6.09 15.85
N GLU A 286 12.96 6.69 14.87
CA GLU A 286 12.64 6.39 13.47
C GLU A 286 13.01 4.93 13.14
N PRO A 287 12.26 4.26 12.25
CA PRO A 287 11.02 4.72 11.62
C PRO A 287 9.81 4.60 12.55
N LEU A 288 9.08 5.70 12.78
CA LEU A 288 7.99 5.72 13.78
C LEU A 288 6.81 4.80 13.44
N HIS A 289 6.59 4.47 12.17
CA HIS A 289 5.46 3.65 11.73
C HIS A 289 5.83 2.18 11.49
N ILE A 290 7.01 1.72 11.93
CA ILE A 290 7.55 0.39 11.58
C ILE A 290 6.65 -0.80 11.94
N ASP A 291 5.88 -0.71 13.04
CA ASP A 291 4.90 -1.72 13.46
C ASP A 291 3.44 -1.28 13.21
N ILE A 292 3.23 -0.15 12.53
CA ILE A 292 1.91 0.43 12.24
C ILE A 292 1.60 0.30 10.75
N ASP A 293 2.41 0.89 9.88
CA ASP A 293 2.31 0.74 8.42
C ASP A 293 3.02 -0.54 7.99
N THR A 294 2.59 -1.65 8.59
CA THR A 294 3.17 -2.99 8.48
C THR A 294 3.09 -3.61 7.09
N LEU A 295 2.65 -2.86 6.08
CA LEU A 295 2.64 -3.28 4.69
C LEU A 295 3.79 -2.66 3.89
N LYS A 296 4.62 -1.79 4.52
CA LYS A 296 5.57 -0.90 3.82
C LYS A 296 6.85 -0.66 4.61
N THR A 297 8.01 -0.60 3.93
CA THR A 297 9.25 -0.13 4.57
C THR A 297 9.09 1.32 4.97
N CYS A 298 9.16 1.56 6.27
CA CYS A 298 9.19 2.90 6.82
C CYS A 298 10.64 3.42 6.88
N GLY A 299 10.81 4.69 6.57
CA GLY A 299 12.02 5.45 6.87
C GLY A 299 11.67 6.67 7.71
N VAL A 300 12.47 7.72 7.59
CA VAL A 300 12.20 8.97 8.32
C VAL A 300 10.88 9.58 7.87
N GLY A 301 10.01 9.88 8.84
CA GLY A 301 8.83 10.74 8.68
C GLY A 301 9.05 12.10 9.39
N PRO A 302 8.01 12.95 9.48
CA PRO A 302 8.17 14.27 10.09
C PRO A 302 8.10 14.23 11.63
N GLY A 303 7.72 13.09 12.22
CA GLY A 303 7.33 12.98 13.63
C GLY A 303 8.46 13.27 14.62
N MET A 304 9.64 12.67 14.45
CA MET A 304 10.74 12.91 15.40
C MET A 304 11.26 14.35 15.33
N SER A 305 11.40 14.91 14.13
CA SER A 305 11.80 16.32 13.96
C SER A 305 10.77 17.28 14.52
N PHE A 306 9.47 17.03 14.29
CA PHE A 306 8.39 17.80 14.92
C PHE A 306 8.52 17.77 16.45
N THR A 307 8.64 16.57 17.03
CA THR A 307 8.65 16.41 18.48
C THR A 307 9.86 17.08 19.11
N ASN A 308 11.05 16.93 18.54
CA ASN A 308 12.23 17.60 19.06
C ASN A 308 12.10 19.13 19.01
N SER A 309 11.52 19.69 17.96
CA SER A 309 11.25 21.13 17.87
C SER A 309 10.22 21.61 18.90
N VAL A 310 9.14 20.86 19.15
CA VAL A 310 8.11 21.28 20.12
C VAL A 310 8.49 21.03 21.58
N ARG A 311 9.51 20.22 21.87
CA ARG A 311 10.02 20.05 23.25
C ARG A 311 10.52 21.37 23.85
N GLU A 312 11.14 22.21 23.04
CA GLU A 312 11.56 23.55 23.49
C GLU A 312 10.36 24.44 23.84
N ILE A 313 9.19 24.16 23.25
CA ILE A 313 7.94 24.90 23.44
C ILE A 313 7.18 24.38 24.68
N LEU A 314 7.10 23.06 24.84
CA LEU A 314 6.34 22.39 25.91
C LEU A 314 7.17 22.17 27.20
N GLY A 315 8.47 22.43 27.16
CA GLY A 315 9.36 22.34 28.32
C GLY A 315 9.66 20.89 28.74
N SER A 316 9.63 20.63 30.04
CA SER A 316 10.01 19.33 30.64
C SER A 316 8.93 18.24 30.57
N GLU A 317 7.88 18.43 29.78
CA GLU A 317 6.83 17.42 29.59
C GLU A 317 7.32 16.24 28.75
N CYS A 318 6.84 15.03 29.09
CA CYS A 318 7.04 13.86 28.26
C CYS A 318 6.06 13.91 27.08
N ILE A 319 6.58 13.82 25.86
CA ILE A 319 5.77 13.89 24.64
C ILE A 319 5.55 12.48 24.11
N GLY A 320 4.29 12.13 23.86
CA GLY A 320 3.89 10.86 23.28
C GLY A 320 3.48 11.01 21.81
N LEU A 321 4.06 10.19 20.94
CA LEU A 321 3.68 10.02 19.54
C LEU A 321 2.77 8.81 19.39
N VAL A 322 1.63 8.99 18.71
CA VAL A 322 0.69 7.91 18.37
C VAL A 322 0.68 7.74 16.85
N PRO A 323 1.62 6.95 16.29
CA PRO A 323 1.67 6.71 14.85
C PRO A 323 0.44 5.92 14.41
N CYS A 324 -0.23 6.39 13.35
CA CYS A 324 -1.45 5.76 12.82
C CYS A 324 -1.43 5.65 11.29
N ALA A 325 -0.53 6.36 10.60
CA ALA A 325 -0.58 6.45 9.15
C ALA A 325 -0.35 5.10 8.48
N VAL A 326 -1.07 4.88 7.39
CA VAL A 326 -0.96 3.71 6.52
C VAL A 326 -0.83 4.20 5.09
N GLY A 327 -0.02 3.51 4.29
CA GLY A 327 0.13 3.87 2.89
C GLY A 327 -0.85 3.35 1.88
N GLY A 328 -1.00 4.12 0.81
CA GLY A 328 -1.75 3.84 -0.39
C GLY A 328 -3.22 4.22 -0.24
N THR A 329 -3.55 4.94 0.83
CA THR A 329 -4.93 5.13 1.26
C THR A 329 -5.44 6.50 0.83
N ALA A 330 -6.57 6.54 0.14
CA ALA A 330 -7.37 7.73 -0.10
C ALA A 330 -8.16 8.12 1.16
N ILE A 331 -8.65 9.36 1.24
CA ILE A 331 -9.31 9.86 2.47
C ILE A 331 -10.61 9.09 2.78
N LYS A 332 -11.25 8.49 1.77
CA LYS A 332 -12.45 7.66 1.95
C LYS A 332 -12.21 6.42 2.81
N GLU A 333 -10.99 5.87 2.82
CA GLU A 333 -10.60 4.74 3.68
C GLU A 333 -10.44 5.15 5.15
N TRP A 334 -10.50 6.46 5.42
CA TRP A 334 -10.49 7.08 6.74
C TRP A 334 -11.87 7.61 7.16
N ALA A 335 -12.94 7.23 6.45
CA ALA A 335 -14.29 7.54 6.89
C ALA A 335 -14.64 6.83 8.22
N ARG A 336 -15.52 7.45 9.03
CA ARG A 336 -15.97 6.85 10.30
C ARG A 336 -16.62 5.48 10.04
N GLY A 337 -16.22 4.46 10.80
CA GLY A 337 -16.60 3.06 10.59
C GLY A 337 -15.62 2.24 9.74
N GLU A 338 -14.70 2.87 8.99
CA GLU A 338 -13.63 2.16 8.28
C GLU A 338 -12.49 1.75 9.21
N GLU A 339 -11.78 0.66 8.87
CA GLU A 339 -10.79 0.05 9.75
C GLU A 339 -9.67 1.02 10.17
N LEU A 340 -9.18 1.85 9.24
CA LEU A 340 -8.08 2.79 9.52
C LEU A 340 -8.51 3.89 10.49
N TYR A 341 -9.71 4.43 10.29
CA TYR A 341 -10.31 5.41 11.18
C TYR A 341 -10.52 4.85 12.59
N GLU A 342 -11.17 3.69 12.69
CA GLU A 342 -11.45 3.05 13.98
C GLU A 342 -10.16 2.69 14.72
N ASN A 343 -9.12 2.25 14.00
CA ASN A 343 -7.82 2.00 14.59
C ASN A 343 -7.14 3.28 15.10
N MET A 344 -7.19 4.38 14.34
CA MET A 344 -6.68 5.68 14.80
C MET A 344 -7.39 6.16 16.06
N VAL A 345 -8.73 6.13 16.09
CA VAL A 345 -9.52 6.51 17.27
C VAL A 345 -9.20 5.60 18.47
N LYS A 346 -9.15 4.28 18.25
CA LYS A 346 -8.79 3.30 19.30
C LYS A 346 -7.41 3.62 19.89
N ARG A 347 -6.38 3.74 19.06
CA ARG A 347 -5.01 4.03 19.50
C ARG A 347 -4.93 5.36 20.25
N SER A 348 -5.69 6.36 19.81
CA SER A 348 -5.78 7.66 20.48
C SER A 348 -6.46 7.58 21.85
N LYS A 349 -7.51 6.77 22.00
CA LYS A 349 -8.16 6.49 23.30
C LYS A 349 -7.27 5.70 24.25
N GLU A 350 -6.47 4.78 23.72
CA GLU A 350 -5.51 4.00 24.50
C GLU A 350 -4.35 4.87 25.01
N SER A 351 -3.88 5.82 24.21
CA SER A 351 -2.75 6.70 24.57
C SER A 351 -3.03 7.56 25.81
N VAL A 352 -4.28 7.99 26.03
CA VAL A 352 -4.66 8.83 27.18
C VAL A 352 -4.88 8.04 28.47
N LYS A 353 -4.89 6.70 28.43
CA LYS A 353 -4.99 5.88 29.66
C LYS A 353 -3.81 6.09 30.61
N SER A 354 -2.67 6.53 30.10
CA SER A 354 -1.51 6.95 30.90
C SER A 354 -1.63 8.39 31.45
N LYS A 355 -2.84 8.97 31.46
CA LYS A 355 -3.16 10.34 31.92
C LYS A 355 -2.52 11.46 31.09
N GLY A 356 -2.12 11.17 29.86
CA GLY A 356 -1.70 12.18 28.88
C GLY A 356 -2.90 12.92 28.29
N GLU A 357 -2.63 14.07 27.67
CA GLU A 357 -3.61 14.86 26.92
C GLU A 357 -3.26 14.84 25.43
N ILE A 358 -4.26 14.67 24.56
CA ILE A 358 -4.05 14.77 23.10
C ILE A 358 -3.97 16.26 22.73
N LYS A 359 -2.77 16.73 22.41
CA LYS A 359 -2.51 18.16 22.10
C LYS A 359 -2.82 18.55 20.65
N ALA A 360 -2.66 17.63 19.70
CA ALA A 360 -2.95 17.86 18.30
C ALA A 360 -3.05 16.55 17.50
N LEU A 361 -3.70 16.62 16.34
CA LEU A 361 -3.57 15.64 15.25
C LEU A 361 -2.72 16.25 14.13
N LEU A 362 -1.66 15.55 13.72
CA LEU A 362 -0.91 15.89 12.51
C LEU A 362 -1.39 15.01 11.36
N TRP A 363 -1.78 15.62 10.24
CA TRP A 363 -2.38 14.92 9.10
C TRP A 363 -1.63 15.24 7.80
N TYR A 364 -1.03 14.22 7.17
CA TYR A 364 -0.44 14.37 5.84
C TYR A 364 -0.89 13.20 4.96
N GLN A 365 -1.85 13.50 4.11
CA GLN A 365 -2.52 12.57 3.21
C GLN A 365 -3.14 13.39 2.07
N GLY A 366 -3.39 12.76 0.94
CA GLY A 366 -4.14 13.32 -0.19
C GLY A 366 -3.58 12.92 -1.54
N GLU A 367 -2.36 12.35 -1.58
CA GLU A 367 -1.72 11.92 -2.83
C GLU A 367 -2.58 10.89 -3.58
N SER A 368 -3.24 9.98 -2.87
CA SER A 368 -4.13 8.98 -3.49
C SER A 368 -5.46 9.58 -3.98
N ASP A 369 -5.91 10.69 -3.40
CA ASP A 369 -7.13 11.39 -3.82
C ASP A 369 -6.91 12.23 -5.09
N THR A 370 -5.66 12.41 -5.51
CA THR A 370 -5.35 13.03 -6.81
C THR A 370 -5.60 12.10 -7.99
N LEU A 371 -5.89 10.82 -7.78
CA LEU A 371 -6.01 9.84 -8.86
C LEU A 371 -7.28 10.01 -9.71
N THR A 372 -8.35 10.58 -9.14
CA THR A 372 -9.61 10.82 -9.84
C THR A 372 -10.13 12.23 -9.56
N GLN A 373 -10.85 12.81 -10.53
CA GLN A 373 -11.47 14.12 -10.36
C GLN A 373 -12.51 14.11 -9.24
N GLU A 374 -13.29 13.03 -9.13
CA GLU A 374 -14.31 12.87 -8.10
C GLU A 374 -13.70 12.85 -6.70
N ASP A 375 -12.66 12.04 -6.46
CA ASP A 375 -11.98 11.99 -5.16
C ASP A 375 -11.34 13.36 -4.83
N ALA A 376 -10.73 14.02 -5.83
CA ALA A 376 -10.12 15.32 -5.65
C ALA A 376 -11.13 16.43 -5.30
N GLU A 377 -12.25 16.49 -6.02
CA GLU A 377 -13.33 17.44 -5.77
C GLU A 377 -14.03 17.16 -4.42
N ALA A 378 -14.15 15.90 -4.03
CA ALA A 378 -14.73 15.50 -2.75
C ALA A 378 -13.78 15.69 -1.55
N TYR A 379 -12.47 15.82 -1.78
CA TYR A 379 -11.45 15.82 -0.73
C TYR A 379 -11.75 16.79 0.40
N LYS A 380 -12.13 18.04 0.07
CA LYS A 380 -12.43 19.07 1.07
C LYS A 380 -13.55 18.63 2.01
N GLY A 381 -14.67 18.18 1.47
CA GLY A 381 -15.83 17.77 2.27
C GLY A 381 -15.53 16.53 3.11
N ASN A 382 -14.76 15.59 2.57
CA ASN A 382 -14.30 14.41 3.30
C ASN A 382 -13.36 14.78 4.45
N MET A 383 -12.46 15.74 4.24
CA MET A 383 -11.55 16.22 5.28
C MET A 383 -12.29 16.96 6.40
N GLU A 384 -13.25 17.82 6.08
CA GLU A 384 -14.12 18.47 7.08
C GLU A 384 -14.87 17.41 7.90
N THR A 385 -15.42 16.40 7.23
CA THR A 385 -16.12 15.27 7.88
C THR A 385 -15.19 14.47 8.80
N LEU A 386 -13.98 14.14 8.34
CA LEU A 386 -12.95 13.46 9.15
C LEU A 386 -12.64 14.26 10.41
N ILE A 387 -12.40 15.57 10.28
CA ILE A 387 -12.10 16.46 11.41
C ILE A 387 -13.24 16.45 12.43
N HIS A 388 -14.49 16.57 11.97
CA HIS A 388 -15.65 16.52 12.85
C HIS A 388 -15.78 15.18 13.59
N ASN A 389 -15.65 14.07 12.86
CA ASN A 389 -15.75 12.73 13.42
C ASN A 389 -14.66 12.49 14.47
N VAL A 390 -13.39 12.83 14.20
CA VAL A 390 -12.29 12.66 15.15
C VAL A 390 -12.54 13.45 16.43
N ARG A 391 -12.98 14.71 16.31
CA ARG A 391 -13.30 15.56 17.46
C ARG A 391 -14.45 14.98 18.29
N GLU A 392 -15.49 14.49 17.64
CA GLU A 392 -16.64 13.85 18.29
C GLU A 392 -16.21 12.57 19.02
N ASP A 393 -15.56 11.64 18.32
CA ASP A 393 -15.23 10.32 18.85
C ASP A 393 -14.16 10.34 19.94
N LEU A 394 -13.29 11.35 19.96
CA LEU A 394 -12.35 11.60 21.05
C LEU A 394 -12.92 12.49 22.16
N GLY A 395 -14.09 13.11 21.96
CA GLY A 395 -14.69 14.05 22.91
C GLY A 395 -13.88 15.35 23.06
N LEU A 396 -13.18 15.77 21.99
CA LEU A 396 -12.29 16.93 21.97
C LEU A 396 -12.76 17.93 20.90
N PRO A 397 -13.82 18.73 21.15
CA PRO A 397 -14.45 19.59 20.14
C PRO A 397 -13.54 20.69 19.59
N SER A 398 -12.48 21.04 20.33
CA SER A 398 -11.48 22.05 19.96
C SER A 398 -10.11 21.45 19.62
N LEU A 399 -10.00 20.12 19.44
CA LEU A 399 -8.73 19.45 19.14
C LEU A 399 -8.00 20.16 17.98
N PRO A 400 -6.78 20.67 18.21
CA PRO A 400 -5.96 21.24 17.15
C PRO A 400 -5.64 20.21 16.07
N ILE A 401 -5.83 20.57 14.80
CA ILE A 401 -5.46 19.73 13.66
C ILE A 401 -4.53 20.53 12.76
N ILE A 402 -3.38 19.96 12.45
CA ILE A 402 -2.40 20.54 11.53
C ILE A 402 -2.30 19.59 10.35
N GLN A 403 -2.89 19.98 9.23
CA GLN A 403 -2.82 19.23 7.99
C GLN A 403 -1.72 19.78 7.07
N VAL A 404 -1.31 18.96 6.11
CA VAL A 404 -0.26 19.30 5.14
C VAL A 404 -0.85 19.32 3.73
N ALA A 405 -0.70 20.45 3.04
CA ALA A 405 -0.97 20.52 1.61
C ALA A 405 0.07 19.70 0.84
N ILE A 406 -0.38 18.70 0.09
CA ILE A 406 0.49 17.68 -0.54
C ILE A 406 1.45 18.31 -1.56
N THR A 407 2.68 17.80 -1.65
CA THR A 407 3.69 18.29 -2.61
C THR A 407 3.78 17.48 -3.91
N SER A 408 3.16 16.32 -3.95
CA SER A 408 3.28 15.32 -5.02
C SER A 408 1.96 14.56 -5.14
N GLY A 409 1.74 13.92 -6.29
CA GLY A 409 0.49 13.29 -6.67
C GLY A 409 0.31 13.32 -8.19
N ASP A 410 -0.84 12.90 -8.68
CA ASP A 410 -1.21 13.03 -10.09
C ASP A 410 -1.41 14.51 -10.45
N GLU A 411 -0.61 14.98 -11.41
CA GLU A 411 -0.57 16.40 -11.83
C GLU A 411 -1.92 16.92 -12.32
N ARG A 412 -2.84 16.04 -12.76
CA ARG A 412 -4.16 16.45 -13.27
C ARG A 412 -5.05 17.06 -12.20
N PHE A 413 -4.99 16.53 -10.98
CA PHE A 413 -5.94 16.88 -9.91
C PHE A 413 -5.25 17.29 -8.60
N ILE A 414 -3.91 17.28 -8.55
CA ILE A 414 -3.15 17.72 -7.37
C ILE A 414 -3.53 19.12 -6.90
N GLU A 415 -3.74 20.08 -7.81
CA GLU A 415 -4.11 21.44 -7.40
C GLU A 415 -5.54 21.50 -6.85
N ILE A 416 -6.47 20.64 -7.29
CA ILE A 416 -7.82 20.54 -6.71
C ILE A 416 -7.74 20.05 -5.26
N VAL A 417 -6.97 18.98 -4.99
CA VAL A 417 -6.76 18.47 -3.63
C VAL A 417 -6.09 19.53 -2.74
N ARG A 418 -5.07 20.21 -3.26
CA ARG A 418 -4.37 21.29 -2.53
C ARG A 418 -5.29 22.47 -2.24
N GLU A 419 -6.09 22.92 -3.20
CA GLU A 419 -7.13 23.93 -3.00
C GLU A 419 -8.13 23.49 -1.92
N GLY A 420 -8.51 22.22 -1.92
CA GLY A 420 -9.32 21.61 -0.86
C GLY A 420 -8.66 21.68 0.52
N GLN A 421 -7.37 21.33 0.62
CA GLN A 421 -6.58 21.38 1.85
C GLN A 421 -6.44 22.81 2.40
N PHE A 422 -6.13 23.79 1.57
CA PHE A 422 -6.11 25.19 1.98
C PHE A 422 -7.50 25.78 2.25
N GLY A 423 -8.53 25.24 1.59
CA GLY A 423 -9.90 25.72 1.69
C GLY A 423 -10.64 25.32 2.96
N ILE A 424 -10.05 24.48 3.83
CA ILE A 424 -10.67 24.07 5.10
C ILE A 424 -10.75 25.28 6.04
N ASN A 425 -11.98 25.67 6.37
CA ASN A 425 -12.28 26.82 7.22
C ASN A 425 -12.97 26.38 8.51
N LEU A 426 -12.24 25.61 9.33
CA LEU A 426 -12.70 25.11 10.63
C LEU A 426 -11.84 25.69 11.75
N PRO A 427 -12.41 25.96 12.93
CA PRO A 427 -11.65 26.48 14.07
C PRO A 427 -10.57 25.47 14.49
N ASN A 428 -9.43 25.97 14.96
CA ASN A 428 -8.26 25.17 15.38
C ASN A 428 -7.76 24.17 14.32
N VAL A 429 -7.90 24.52 13.03
CA VAL A 429 -7.32 23.77 11.92
C VAL A 429 -6.33 24.67 11.19
N LEU A 430 -5.09 24.21 11.01
CA LEU A 430 -4.09 24.88 10.18
C LEU A 430 -3.67 23.97 9.04
N CYS A 431 -3.38 24.57 7.88
CA CYS A 431 -2.79 23.89 6.74
C CYS A 431 -1.38 24.45 6.51
N VAL A 432 -0.36 23.59 6.55
CA VAL A 432 1.01 23.93 6.17
C VAL A 432 1.30 23.45 4.75
N ASP A 433 2.22 24.10 4.04
CA ASP A 433 2.53 23.72 2.65
C ASP A 433 3.80 22.88 2.55
N ALA A 434 3.70 21.69 1.95
CA ALA A 434 4.87 20.89 1.61
C ALA A 434 5.44 21.22 0.21
N LYS A 435 4.78 22.06 -0.60
CA LYS A 435 5.19 22.35 -1.98
C LYS A 435 6.64 22.81 -2.06
N GLY A 436 7.39 22.16 -2.94
CA GLY A 436 8.80 22.46 -3.19
C GLY A 436 9.78 21.83 -2.19
N LEU A 437 9.29 21.03 -1.23
CA LEU A 437 10.16 20.16 -0.46
C LEU A 437 10.80 19.08 -1.36
N PRO A 438 12.09 18.75 -1.17
CA PRO A 438 12.77 17.79 -2.03
C PRO A 438 12.11 16.40 -2.01
N LEU A 439 11.75 15.92 -3.19
CA LEU A 439 11.25 14.57 -3.42
C LEU A 439 12.39 13.60 -3.67
N LYS A 440 12.15 12.33 -3.35
CA LYS A 440 13.00 11.20 -3.73
C LYS A 440 12.93 10.98 -5.23
N GLU A 441 13.77 10.06 -5.71
CA GLU A 441 13.84 9.68 -7.13
C GLU A 441 12.52 9.12 -7.70
N ASP A 442 11.58 8.71 -6.84
CA ASP A 442 10.24 8.28 -7.24
C ASP A 442 9.30 9.43 -7.60
N ASN A 443 9.71 10.69 -7.38
CA ASN A 443 8.92 11.91 -7.53
C ASN A 443 7.59 11.91 -6.75
N LEU A 444 7.49 11.08 -5.71
CA LEU A 444 6.27 10.93 -4.92
C LEU A 444 6.55 11.15 -3.43
N HIS A 445 7.67 10.63 -2.92
CA HIS A 445 7.94 10.68 -1.49
C HIS A 445 8.94 11.76 -1.11
N LEU A 446 8.77 12.35 0.07
CA LEU A 446 9.76 13.28 0.63
C LEU A 446 11.07 12.56 0.97
N THR A 447 12.19 13.23 0.70
CA THR A 447 13.53 12.85 1.20
C THR A 447 13.62 12.95 2.73
N THR A 448 14.69 12.39 3.33
CA THR A 448 14.93 12.53 4.78
C THR A 448 15.02 14.00 5.20
N GLU A 449 15.76 14.80 4.45
CA GLU A 449 15.96 16.22 4.70
C GLU A 449 14.64 17.01 4.55
N ALA A 450 13.83 16.63 3.56
CA ALA A 450 12.49 17.20 3.39
C ALA A 450 11.56 16.86 4.55
N GLN A 451 11.63 15.64 5.09
CA GLN A 451 10.83 15.23 6.26
C GLN A 451 11.24 15.98 7.53
N VAL A 452 12.54 16.22 7.73
CA VAL A 452 13.03 17.09 8.82
C VAL A 452 12.45 18.50 8.68
N LYS A 453 12.57 19.10 7.49
CA LYS A 453 12.04 20.44 7.23
C LYS A 453 10.51 20.50 7.43
N LEU A 454 9.78 19.49 6.99
CA LEU A 454 8.34 19.39 7.23
C LEU A 454 8.01 19.30 8.73
N GLY A 455 8.77 18.51 9.50
CA GLY A 455 8.63 18.42 10.95
C GLY A 455 8.78 19.77 11.66
N GLN A 456 9.77 20.58 11.24
CA GLN A 456 9.96 21.95 11.74
C GLN A 456 8.79 22.87 11.38
N ILE A 457 8.31 22.83 10.13
CA ILE A 457 7.13 23.61 9.68
C ILE A 457 5.88 23.24 10.50
N LEU A 458 5.65 21.95 10.76
CA LEU A 458 4.56 21.47 11.61
C LEU A 458 4.70 21.97 13.05
N ALA A 459 5.93 22.03 13.58
CA ALA A 459 6.19 22.51 14.94
C ALA A 459 5.92 24.01 15.07
N ASP A 460 6.30 24.80 14.06
CA ASP A 460 5.98 26.23 13.99
C ASP A 460 4.47 26.46 13.94
N ALA A 461 3.75 25.69 13.12
CA ALA A 461 2.28 25.75 13.07
C ALA A 461 1.66 25.38 14.43
N PHE A 462 2.15 24.33 15.09
CA PHE A 462 1.70 23.94 16.43
C PHE A 462 1.92 25.06 17.45
N ARG A 463 3.08 25.73 17.39
CA ARG A 463 3.37 26.88 18.26
C ARG A 463 2.31 27.98 18.14
N THR A 464 1.88 28.30 16.92
CA THR A 464 0.84 29.33 16.73
C THR A 464 -0.50 28.94 17.35
N LEU A 465 -0.86 27.65 17.33
CA LEU A 465 -2.09 27.15 17.94
C LEU A 465 -2.02 27.17 19.47
N VAL A 466 -0.87 26.82 20.06
CA VAL A 466 -0.68 26.82 21.51
C VAL A 466 -0.61 28.24 22.06
N VAL A 467 0.13 29.15 21.41
CA VAL A 467 0.26 30.55 21.86
C VAL A 467 -1.07 31.29 21.80
N ASN A 468 -1.91 31.03 20.79
CA ASN A 468 -3.23 31.67 20.66
C ASN A 468 -4.29 31.08 21.61
N ALA A 469 -3.99 29.99 22.32
CA ALA A 469 -4.90 29.35 23.28
C ALA A 469 -4.63 29.76 24.75
N CYS A 470 -3.52 30.46 25.01
CA CYS A 470 -3.22 31.15 26.27
C CYS A 470 -3.67 32.61 26.20
#